data_AF-A0A5K1E1A0-F1
#
_entry.id   AF-A0A5K1E1A0-F1
#
_cell.length_a   1.000
_cell.length_b   1.000
_cell.length_c   1.000
_cell.angle_alpha   90.00
_cell.angle_beta   90.00
_cell.angle_gamma   90.00
#
_symmetry.space_group_name_H-M   'P 1'
#
loop_
_entity.id
_entity.type
_entity.pdbx_description
1 polymer ?
#
loop_
_entity_poly.entity_id
_entity_poly.type
_entity_poly.pdbx_seq_one_letter_code
_entity_poly.pdbx_strand_id
1 'polypeptide(L)' 'MCRTAKEHPDILFLKVNFDENKAMCKSLNVKVLPYFQFYRGAEGQLESFSCSLVK' A
#
# COMPACT_ATOMS: atom_id res chain seq x y z
N MET A 1 -2.28 -11.37 2.11
CA MET A 1 -2.14 -10.96 0.70
C MET A 1 -1.67 -12.06 -0.25
N CYS A 2 -1.02 -13.15 0.20
CA CYS A 2 -0.49 -14.18 -0.71
C CYS A 2 -1.53 -14.96 -1.54
N ARG A 3 -2.82 -14.94 -1.19
CA ARG A 3 -3.90 -15.52 -2.01
C ARG A 3 -4.34 -14.54 -3.10
N THR A 4 -4.70 -13.32 -2.72
CA THR A 4 -5.09 -12.24 -3.63
C THR A 4 -4.03 -11.96 -4.71
N ALA A 5 -2.75 -11.99 -4.37
CA ALA A 5 -1.67 -11.79 -5.34
C ALA A 5 -1.53 -12.94 -6.37
N LYS A 6 -1.98 -14.15 -6.02
CA LYS A 6 -2.02 -15.29 -6.95
C LYS A 6 -3.26 -15.26 -7.84
N GLU A 7 -4.37 -14.75 -7.30
CA GLU A 7 -5.65 -14.65 -8.01
C GLU A 7 -5.65 -13.48 -9.02
N HIS A 8 -4.84 -12.45 -8.80
CA HIS A 8 -4.70 -11.29 -9.67
C HIS A 8 -3.25 -11.07 -10.10
N PRO A 9 -2.74 -11.83 -11.08
CA PRO A 9 -1.37 -11.69 -11.56
C PRO A 9 -1.09 -10.35 -12.25
N ASP A 10 -2.13 -9.68 -12.77
CA ASP A 10 -2.03 -8.36 -13.41
C ASP A 10 -1.82 -7.21 -12.41
N ILE A 11 -1.96 -7.48 -11.11
CA ILE A 11 -1.78 -6.47 -10.06
C ILE A 11 -0.35 -6.55 -9.51
N LEU A 12 0.36 -5.43 -9.59
CA LEU A 12 1.69 -5.30 -9.00
C LEU A 12 1.60 -4.98 -7.50
N PHE A 13 2.04 -5.91 -6.67
CA PHE A 13 2.12 -5.71 -5.22
C PHE A 13 3.51 -5.20 -4.81
N LEU A 14 3.61 -3.90 -4.56
CA LEU A 14 4.83 -3.26 -4.06
C LEU A 14 4.85 -3.31 -2.52
N LYS A 15 5.85 -4.00 -1.96
CA LYS A 15 6.09 -4.03 -0.51
C LYS A 15 7.09 -2.95 -0.14
N VAL A 16 6.62 -1.92 0.56
CA VAL A 16 7.49 -0.87 1.10
C VAL A 16 7.72 -1.13 2.58
N ASN A 17 8.99 -1.28 2.97
CA ASN A 17 9.34 -1.36 4.39
C ASN A 17 9.36 0.05 4.99
N PHE A 18 8.51 0.29 5.98
CA PHE A 18 8.40 1.58 6.66
C PHE A 18 9.70 1.96 7.37
N ASP A 19 10.39 1.02 8.01
CA ASP A 19 11.55 1.37 8.85
C ASP A 19 12.74 1.85 8.00
N GLU A 20 12.92 1.24 6.83
CA GLU A 20 13.97 1.59 5.88
C GLU A 20 13.63 2.83 5.04
N ASN A 21 12.34 3.16 4.86
CA ASN A 21 11.88 4.24 3.97
C ASN A 21 11.10 5.35 4.68
N LYS A 22 11.42 5.64 5.95
CA LYS A 22 10.68 6.62 6.80
C LYS A 22 10.41 7.97 6.13
N ALA A 23 11.39 8.52 5.40
CA ALA A 23 11.23 9.81 4.71
C ALA A 23 10.19 9.75 3.58
N MET A 24 10.17 8.66 2.81
CA MET A 24 9.20 8.43 1.74
C MET A 24 7.80 8.22 2.32
N CYS A 25 7.66 7.37 3.34
CA CYS A 25 6.38 7.11 3.99
C CYS A 25 5.79 8.38 4.62
N LYS A 26 6.63 9.26 5.21
CA LYS A 26 6.19 10.57 5.70
C LYS A 26 5.68 11.48 4.56
N SER A 27 6.38 11.50 3.43
CA SER A 27 5.96 12.30 2.27
C SER A 27 4.66 11.81 1.64
N LEU A 28 4.42 10.49 1.67
CA LEU A 28 3.18 9.84 1.24
C LEU A 28 2.06 9.91 2.30
N ASN A 29 2.26 10.65 3.39
CA ASN A 29 1.31 10.85 4.47
C ASN A 29 0.87 9.53 5.16
N VAL A 30 1.73 8.51 5.14
CA VAL A 30 1.49 7.21 5.78
C VAL A 30 1.76 7.34 7.28
N LYS A 31 0.70 7.34 8.09
CA LYS A 31 0.77 7.57 9.55
C LYS A 31 0.59 6.31 10.40
N VAL A 32 -0.11 5.30 9.89
CA VAL A 32 -0.47 4.08 10.63
C VAL A 32 -0.20 2.87 9.76
N LEU A 33 0.13 1.74 10.38
CA LEU A 33 0.39 0.48 9.69
C LEU A 33 -0.60 -0.59 10.18
N PRO A 34 -1.06 -1.49 9.28
CA PRO A 34 -0.76 -1.55 7.85
C PRO A 34 -1.53 -0.51 7.01
N TYR A 35 -0.84 0.02 5.98
CA TYR A 35 -1.37 1.03 5.05
C TYR A 35 -1.31 0.52 3.61
N PHE A 36 -2.32 0.87 2.81
CA PHE A 36 -2.42 0.46 1.42
C PHE A 36 -2.74 1.66 0.53
N GLN A 37 -2.01 1.78 -0.57
CA GLN A 37 -2.25 2.76 -1.62
C GLN A 37 -2.35 2.03 -2.95
N PHE A 38 -3.42 2.31 -3.69
CA PHE A 38 -3.69 1.73 -5.00
C PHE A 38 -3.41 2.79 -6.04
N TYR A 39 -2.59 2.43 -7.03
CA TYR A 39 -2.24 3.31 -8.14
C TYR A 39 -2.59 2.66 -9.47
N ARG A 40 -3.06 3.44 -10.43
CA ARG A 40 -3.41 2.94 -11.77
C ARG A 40 -2.99 3.91 -12.86
N GLY A 41 -1.86 3.63 -13.51
CA GLY A 41 -1.41 4.33 -14.73
C GLY A 41 -1.58 5.85 -14.66
N ALA A 42 -2.30 6.41 -15.63
CA ALA A 42 -2.55 7.86 -15.73
C ALA A 42 -3.57 8.39 -14.70
N GLU A 43 -4.36 7.53 -14.07
CA GLU A 43 -5.32 7.91 -13.01
C GLU A 43 -4.60 8.23 -11.68
N GLY A 44 -3.33 7.84 -11.55
CA GLY A 44 -2.55 8.12 -10.35
C GLY A 44 -3.04 7.31 -9.15
N GLN A 45 -3.17 7.96 -7.98
CA GLN A 45 -3.65 7.31 -6.75
C GLN A 45 -5.17 7.18 -6.80
N LEU A 46 -5.65 5.94 -6.87
CA LEU A 46 -7.09 5.64 -6.85
C LEU A 46 -7.62 5.62 -5.42
N GLU A 47 -6.96 4.87 -4.53
CA GLU A 47 -7.42 4.65 -3.17
C GLU A 47 -6.25 4.68 -2.19
N SER A 48 -6.50 5.18 -0.99
CA SER A 48 -5.54 5.18 0.12
C SER A 48 -6.25 4.92 1.44
N PHE A 49 -5.98 3.77 2.05
CA PHE A 49 -6.63 3.40 3.31
C PHE A 49 -5.67 2.70 4.25
N SER A 50 -5.87 2.94 5.53
CA SER A 50 -5.27 2.17 6.61
C SER A 50 -6.25 1.12 7.09
N CYS A 51 -5.79 -0.12 7.25
CA CYS A 51 -6.58 -1.15 7.89
C CYS A 51 -5.98 -1.43 9.26
N SER A 52 -6.48 -0.74 10.29
CA SER A 52 -6.20 -1.16 11.66
C SER A 52 -7.01 -2.41 11.91
N LEU A 53 -6.34 -3.54 12.20
CA LEU A 53 -7.02 -4.76 12.65
C LEU A 53 -7.60 -4.47 14.04
N VAL A 54 -8.79 -3.88 14.09
CA VAL A 54 -9.55 -3.79 15.34
C VAL A 54 -10.04 -5.21 15.61
N LYS A 55 -9.64 -5.74 16.78
CA LYS A 55 -9.89 -7.10 17.26
C LYS A 55 -11.32 -7.58 17.00
#